data_AF-A0AA89BJ01-F1
#
_entry.id   AF-A0AA89BJ01-F1
#
_cell.length_a   1.000
_cell.length_b   1.000
_cell.length_c   1.000
_cell.angle_alpha   90.00
_cell.angle_beta   90.00
_cell.angle_gamma   90.00
#
_symmetry.space_group_name_H-M   'P 1'
#
loop_
_entity.id
_entity.type
_entity.pdbx_description
1 polymer ?
#
loop_
_entity_poly.entity_id
_entity_poly.type
_entity_poly.pdbx_seq_one_letter_code
_entity_poly.pdbx_strand_id
1 'polypeptide(L)'
;MTRGRHCYREVLPFTAMFLVECTNTGLSTIFKAATDKGLDYHVFMLYSYAISTLLLMPMAFIFHRLISQLLGYRGIELSSPTMGSAMSNLTPACTFILALVFRMETLDLRRLSSQAKIIGTLVSIAGAFVVVLYKGPAVIRTVSPSIRPNALESSTQANWALGGALLAADYVLVSIWYILQAQLVKLYPAEIMLVFFYSLSLTIVSTPVCFLLEPNLDAWKMKANIGLAAILYSGIVGSSFGITVHTWGLHVKGPVYVAMFRPLSIAIAAIMSVIFLGDTLYLGRYGFVTAR
;
A
#
# COMPACT_ATOMS: atom_id res chain seq x y z
N MET A 1 -15.38 -1.49 34.28
CA MET A 1 -15.03 -1.74 32.85
C MET A 1 -16.01 -1.14 31.83
N THR A 2 -17.06 -0.41 32.22
CA THR A 2 -18.11 0.13 31.33
C THR A 2 -17.82 1.53 30.77
N ARG A 3 -17.08 2.38 31.50
CA ARG A 3 -16.81 3.78 31.13
C ARG A 3 -15.87 3.94 29.92
N GLY A 4 -14.85 3.07 29.79
CA GLY A 4 -13.94 3.07 28.63
C GLY A 4 -14.61 2.61 27.34
N ARG A 5 -15.55 1.65 27.41
CA ARG A 5 -16.35 1.19 26.27
C ARG A 5 -17.30 2.26 25.75
N HIS A 6 -17.88 3.08 26.64
CA HIS A 6 -18.81 4.15 26.24
C HIS A 6 -18.08 5.31 25.54
N CYS A 7 -16.91 5.73 26.07
CA CYS A 7 -16.09 6.77 25.44
C CYS A 7 -15.62 6.37 24.02
N TYR A 8 -15.18 5.12 23.84
CA TYR A 8 -14.77 4.60 22.54
C TYR A 8 -15.93 4.42 21.55
N ARG A 9 -17.15 4.15 22.03
CA ARG A 9 -18.29 3.79 21.17
C ARG A 9 -19.20 4.96 20.82
N GLU A 10 -19.20 6.04 21.60
CA GLU A 10 -20.02 7.24 21.36
C GLU A 10 -19.18 8.49 21.14
N VAL A 11 -18.26 8.81 22.05
CA VAL A 11 -17.47 10.06 21.98
C VAL A 11 -16.49 10.03 20.82
N LEU A 12 -15.76 8.92 20.63
CA LEU A 12 -14.76 8.81 19.57
C LEU A 12 -15.38 8.96 18.16
N PRO A 13 -16.47 8.25 17.78
CA PRO A 13 -17.13 8.48 16.50
C PRO A 13 -17.65 9.90 16.34
N PHE A 14 -18.21 10.51 17.39
CA PHE A 14 -18.70 11.87 17.34
C PHE A 14 -17.56 12.89 17.10
N THR A 15 -16.49 12.83 17.90
CA THR A 15 -15.33 13.72 17.77
C THR A 15 -14.63 13.53 16.43
N ALA A 16 -14.51 12.29 15.95
CA ALA A 16 -13.92 12.00 14.65
C ALA A 16 -14.75 12.59 13.50
N MET A 17 -16.08 12.43 13.52
CA MET A 17 -16.97 13.02 12.51
C MET A 17 -16.96 14.55 12.54
N PHE A 18 -16.98 15.14 13.73
CA PHE A 18 -16.87 16.59 13.90
C PHE A 18 -15.55 17.11 13.28
N LEU A 19 -14.43 16.48 13.60
CA LEU A 19 -13.12 16.85 13.06
C LEU A 19 -13.11 16.73 11.53
N VAL A 20 -13.72 15.68 10.99
CA VAL A 20 -13.80 15.50 9.54
C VAL A 20 -14.59 16.62 8.87
N GLU A 21 -15.73 17.04 9.43
CA GLU A 21 -16.47 18.17 8.85
C GLU A 21 -15.70 19.48 8.92
N CYS A 22 -14.94 19.71 10.00
CA CYS A 22 -14.00 20.83 10.08
C CYS A 22 -12.95 20.77 8.96
N THR A 23 -12.34 19.61 8.74
CA THR A 23 -11.32 19.43 7.70
C THR A 23 -11.88 19.55 6.28
N ASN A 24 -13.06 18.99 6.02
CA ASN A 24 -13.73 19.06 4.72
C ASN A 24 -14.11 20.50 4.36
N THR A 25 -14.55 21.24 5.37
CA THR A 25 -14.83 22.67 5.23
C THR A 25 -13.57 23.48 4.95
N GLY A 26 -12.52 23.28 5.77
CA GLY A 26 -11.22 23.94 5.54
C GLY A 26 -10.64 23.62 4.18
N LEU A 27 -10.83 22.39 3.69
CA LEU A 27 -10.44 21.97 2.35
C LEU A 27 -11.15 22.78 1.27
N SER A 28 -12.47 22.96 1.38
CA SER A 28 -13.26 23.73 0.42
C SER A 28 -12.84 25.21 0.40
N THR A 29 -12.56 25.79 1.56
CA THR A 29 -12.02 27.15 1.71
C THR A 29 -10.66 27.30 1.02
N ILE A 30 -9.73 26.39 1.29
CA ILE A 30 -8.38 26.40 0.69
C ILE A 30 -8.46 26.16 -0.82
N PHE A 31 -9.29 25.22 -1.26
CA PHE A 31 -9.52 24.95 -2.68
C PHE A 31 -10.04 26.20 -3.39
N LYS A 32 -11.04 26.89 -2.82
CA LYS A 32 -11.56 28.13 -3.37
C LYS A 32 -10.47 29.19 -3.51
N ALA A 33 -9.71 29.43 -2.44
CA ALA A 33 -8.58 30.36 -2.46
C ALA A 33 -7.48 29.97 -3.48
N ALA A 34 -7.29 28.68 -3.75
CA ALA A 34 -6.35 28.20 -4.76
C ALA A 34 -6.87 28.37 -6.18
N THR A 35 -8.15 28.10 -6.44
CA THR A 35 -8.79 28.32 -7.75
C THR A 35 -8.82 29.80 -8.12
N ASP A 36 -9.01 30.70 -7.13
CA ASP A 36 -8.95 32.15 -7.36
C ASP A 36 -7.54 32.63 -7.76
N LYS A 37 -6.50 31.81 -7.52
CA LYS A 37 -5.12 32.03 -8.01
C LYS A 37 -4.77 31.21 -9.25
N GLY A 38 -5.77 30.66 -9.94
CA GLY A 38 -5.62 29.98 -11.22
C GLY A 38 -5.28 28.49 -11.15
N LEU A 39 -5.52 27.81 -10.02
CA LEU A 39 -5.42 26.34 -9.95
C LEU A 39 -6.59 25.69 -10.70
N ASP A 40 -6.29 24.82 -11.66
CA ASP A 40 -7.32 24.02 -12.32
C ASP A 40 -7.85 22.89 -11.41
N TYR A 41 -9.16 22.66 -11.47
CA TYR A 41 -9.84 21.71 -10.60
C TYR A 41 -9.62 20.25 -10.99
N HIS A 42 -9.37 19.94 -12.27
CA HIS A 42 -9.03 18.59 -12.73
C HIS A 42 -7.66 18.20 -12.21
N VAL A 43 -6.68 19.10 -12.35
CA VAL A 43 -5.32 18.95 -11.85
C VAL A 43 -5.33 18.75 -10.33
N PHE A 44 -6.10 19.58 -9.62
CA PHE A 44 -6.29 19.45 -8.17
C PHE A 44 -6.85 18.08 -7.77
N MET A 45 -7.92 17.64 -8.43
CA MET A 45 -8.57 16.37 -8.14
C MET A 45 -7.63 15.18 -8.37
N LEU A 46 -6.94 15.15 -9.52
CA LEU A 46 -6.04 14.04 -9.86
C LEU A 46 -4.92 13.90 -8.82
N TYR A 47 -4.23 15.00 -8.51
CA TYR A 47 -3.09 14.93 -7.58
C TYR A 47 -3.53 14.60 -6.15
N SER A 48 -4.70 15.06 -5.72
CA SER A 48 -5.24 14.73 -4.39
C SER A 48 -5.44 13.22 -4.22
N TYR A 49 -6.07 12.56 -5.19
CA TYR A 49 -6.27 11.11 -5.14
C TYR A 49 -4.97 10.33 -5.38
N ALA A 50 -4.05 10.84 -6.20
CA ALA A 50 -2.74 10.23 -6.38
C ALA A 50 -1.93 10.22 -5.08
N ILE A 51 -1.88 11.35 -4.36
CA ILE A 51 -1.25 11.45 -3.03
C ILE A 51 -1.91 10.48 -2.05
N SER A 52 -3.24 10.39 -2.07
CA SER A 52 -3.96 9.50 -1.16
C SER A 52 -3.66 8.03 -1.41
N THR A 53 -3.64 7.65 -2.69
CA THR A 53 -3.24 6.31 -3.11
C THR A 53 -1.83 6.01 -2.62
N LEU A 54 -0.87 6.92 -2.81
CA LEU A 54 0.50 6.75 -2.35
C LEU A 54 0.62 6.66 -0.83
N LEU A 55 -0.16 7.45 -0.09
CA LEU A 55 -0.14 7.48 1.38
C LEU A 55 -0.74 6.21 2.00
N LEU A 56 -1.83 5.71 1.42
CA LEU A 56 -2.51 4.51 1.89
C LEU A 56 -1.83 3.22 1.40
N MET A 57 -1.02 3.30 0.34
CA MET A 57 -0.30 2.16 -0.22
C MET A 57 0.68 1.56 0.80
N PRO A 58 0.67 0.24 1.03
CA PRO A 58 1.65 -0.42 1.89
C PRO A 58 3.01 -0.53 1.17
N MET A 59 3.68 0.60 0.95
CA MET A 59 4.89 0.72 0.14
C MET A 59 5.98 -0.28 0.56
N ALA A 60 6.28 -0.35 1.86
CA ALA A 60 7.30 -1.26 2.39
C ALA A 60 7.01 -2.75 2.07
N PHE A 61 5.73 -3.12 2.01
CA PHE A 61 5.32 -4.47 1.64
C PHE A 61 5.63 -4.70 0.15
N ILE A 62 5.14 -3.82 -0.73
CA ILE A 62 5.29 -3.97 -2.19
C ILE A 62 6.76 -3.99 -2.62
N PHE A 63 7.60 -3.10 -2.07
CA PHE A 63 9.04 -3.09 -2.36
C PHE A 63 9.73 -4.39 -1.93
N HIS A 64 9.38 -4.94 -0.76
CA HIS A 64 9.93 -6.21 -0.29
C HIS A 64 9.62 -7.36 -1.25
N ARG A 65 8.37 -7.46 -1.72
CA ARG A 65 7.97 -8.48 -2.70
C ARG A 65 8.69 -8.35 -4.03
N LEU A 66 8.83 -7.12 -4.52
CA LEU A 66 9.51 -6.84 -5.77
C LEU A 66 10.98 -7.27 -5.73
N ILE A 67 11.68 -6.94 -4.64
CA ILE A 67 13.10 -7.32 -4.46
C ILE A 67 13.24 -8.85 -4.46
N SER A 68 12.41 -9.57 -3.69
CA SER A 68 12.37 -11.04 -3.69
C SER A 68 12.26 -11.60 -5.12
N GLN A 69 11.26 -11.15 -5.89
CA GLN A 69 11.06 -11.64 -7.25
C GLN A 69 12.25 -11.36 -8.17
N LEU A 70 12.86 -10.18 -8.08
CA LEU A 70 14.05 -9.83 -8.86
C LEU A 70 15.24 -10.76 -8.56
N LEU A 71 15.49 -11.04 -7.27
CA LEU A 71 16.52 -11.99 -6.86
C LEU A 71 16.20 -13.40 -7.37
N GLY A 72 14.94 -13.84 -7.28
CA GLY A 72 14.49 -15.13 -7.76
C GLY A 72 14.74 -15.33 -9.25
N TYR A 73 14.29 -14.38 -10.09
CA TYR A 73 14.51 -14.45 -11.54
C TYR A 73 15.98 -14.39 -11.92
N ARG A 74 16.76 -13.51 -11.28
CA ARG A 74 18.21 -13.44 -11.52
C ARG A 74 18.93 -14.72 -11.07
N GLY A 75 18.46 -15.33 -9.98
CA GLY A 75 18.95 -16.61 -9.48
C GLY A 75 18.69 -17.77 -10.44
N ILE A 76 17.48 -17.84 -11.03
CA ILE A 76 17.15 -18.82 -12.07
C ILE A 76 18.01 -18.62 -13.32
N GLU A 77 18.18 -17.38 -13.78
CA GLU A 77 18.98 -17.04 -14.96
C GLU A 77 20.44 -17.49 -14.82
N LEU A 78 21.03 -17.34 -13.64
CA LEU A 78 22.41 -17.73 -13.35
C LEU A 78 22.59 -19.23 -13.05
N SER A 79 21.50 -19.96 -12.83
CA SER A 79 21.53 -21.38 -12.45
C SER A 79 20.63 -22.24 -13.35
N SER A 80 19.44 -22.62 -12.87
CA SER A 80 18.45 -23.37 -13.63
C SER A 80 17.07 -23.28 -12.96
N PRO A 81 15.98 -23.49 -13.71
CA PRO A 81 14.64 -23.61 -13.13
C PRO A 81 14.53 -24.81 -12.17
N THR A 82 15.24 -25.91 -12.42
CA THR A 82 15.27 -27.07 -11.53
C THR A 82 15.88 -26.75 -10.17
N MET A 83 17.00 -26.00 -10.16
CA MET A 83 17.57 -25.48 -8.91
C MET A 83 16.58 -24.55 -8.20
N GLY A 84 15.92 -23.66 -8.94
CA GLY A 84 14.86 -22.78 -8.41
C GLY A 84 13.75 -23.56 -7.68
N SER A 85 13.22 -24.62 -8.31
CA SER A 85 12.22 -25.48 -7.70
C SER A 85 12.73 -26.19 -6.45
N ALA A 86 13.98 -26.68 -6.46
CA ALA A 86 14.54 -27.35 -5.30
C ALA A 86 14.81 -26.37 -4.13
N MET A 87 15.30 -25.16 -4.43
CA MET A 87 15.48 -24.08 -3.44
C MET A 87 14.16 -23.62 -2.83
N SER A 88 13.04 -23.75 -3.56
CA SER A 88 11.72 -23.32 -3.07
C SER A 88 11.28 -24.01 -1.79
N ASN A 89 11.80 -25.21 -1.53
CA ASN A 89 11.58 -25.96 -0.29
C ASN A 89 12.11 -25.21 0.94
N LEU A 90 13.07 -24.29 0.78
CA LEU A 90 13.49 -23.39 1.87
C LEU A 90 12.33 -22.54 2.40
N THR A 91 11.29 -22.27 1.61
CA THR A 91 10.14 -21.44 2.02
C THR A 91 9.44 -22.00 3.26
N PRO A 92 8.89 -23.23 3.27
CA PRO A 92 8.28 -23.78 4.48
C PRO A 92 9.25 -23.88 5.67
N ALA A 93 10.54 -24.18 5.44
CA ALA A 93 11.55 -24.27 6.49
C ALA A 93 11.83 -22.91 7.17
N CYS A 94 12.16 -21.89 6.38
CA CYS A 94 12.40 -20.54 6.87
C CYS A 94 11.12 -19.91 7.45
N THR A 95 9.96 -20.15 6.85
CA THR A 95 8.67 -19.68 7.39
C THR A 95 8.39 -20.27 8.77
N PHE A 96 8.63 -21.57 8.96
CA PHE A 96 8.47 -22.20 10.27
C PHE A 96 9.43 -21.62 11.31
N ILE A 97 10.70 -21.45 10.98
CA ILE A 97 11.69 -20.83 11.88
C ILE A 97 11.24 -19.41 12.27
N LEU A 98 10.84 -18.58 11.31
CA LEU A 98 10.37 -17.24 11.60
C LEU A 98 9.08 -17.26 12.43
N ALA A 99 8.15 -18.17 12.16
CA ALA A 99 6.93 -18.32 12.96
C ALA A 99 7.22 -18.65 14.42
N LEU A 100 8.29 -19.40 14.71
CA LEU A 100 8.77 -19.62 16.08
C LEU A 100 9.35 -18.35 16.71
N VAL A 101 10.21 -17.64 15.97
CA VAL A 101 10.84 -16.37 16.43
C VAL A 101 9.77 -15.33 16.78
N PHE A 102 8.75 -15.19 15.93
CA PHE A 102 7.64 -14.26 16.14
C PHE A 102 6.51 -14.83 17.03
N ARG A 103 6.71 -16.00 17.65
CA ARG A 103 5.74 -16.67 18.54
C ARG A 103 4.35 -16.90 17.90
N MET A 104 4.32 -17.06 16.59
CA MET A 104 3.12 -17.44 15.84
C MET A 104 2.84 -18.94 15.90
N GLU A 105 3.87 -19.73 16.17
CA GLU A 105 3.81 -21.19 16.31
C GLU A 105 4.39 -21.59 17.68
N THR A 106 3.82 -22.62 18.32
CA THR A 106 4.32 -23.18 19.58
C THR A 106 4.83 -24.60 19.38
N LEU A 107 5.98 -24.93 19.97
CA LEU A 107 6.57 -26.26 19.88
C LEU A 107 6.25 -27.09 21.12
N ASP A 108 5.55 -28.19 20.90
CA ASP A 108 5.44 -29.27 21.86
C ASP A 108 6.23 -30.47 21.31
N LEU A 109 7.43 -30.68 21.82
CA LEU A 109 8.33 -31.73 21.35
C LEU A 109 7.77 -33.15 21.56
N ARG A 110 6.71 -33.32 22.37
CA ARG A 110 6.05 -34.62 22.52
C ARG A 110 5.09 -34.92 21.37
N ARG A 111 4.65 -33.91 20.62
CA ARG A 111 3.73 -34.09 19.49
C ARG A 111 4.46 -34.51 18.24
N LEU A 112 3.94 -35.57 17.60
CA LEU A 112 4.44 -36.06 16.31
C LEU A 112 4.43 -34.96 15.23
N SER A 113 3.44 -34.06 15.26
CA SER A 113 3.39 -32.93 14.32
C SER A 113 4.56 -31.97 14.47
N SER A 114 4.94 -31.60 15.70
CA SER A 114 6.10 -30.72 15.94
C SER A 114 7.41 -31.40 15.56
N GLN A 115 7.55 -32.69 15.85
CA GLN A 115 8.70 -33.49 15.41
C GLN A 115 8.80 -33.54 13.88
N ALA A 116 7.70 -33.78 13.19
CA ALA A 116 7.66 -33.78 11.73
C ALA A 116 8.05 -32.42 11.12
N LYS A 117 7.61 -31.30 11.71
CA LYS A 117 8.00 -29.95 11.27
C LYS A 117 9.51 -29.71 11.43
N ILE A 118 10.09 -30.14 12.56
CA ILE A 118 11.54 -30.02 12.80
C ILE A 118 12.33 -30.86 11.79
N ILE A 119 11.97 -32.13 11.62
CA ILE A 119 12.63 -33.04 10.67
C ILE A 119 12.50 -32.50 9.24
N GLY A 120 11.30 -32.07 8.83
CA GLY A 120 11.08 -31.49 7.50
C GLY A 120 11.90 -30.22 7.26
N THR A 121 12.05 -29.38 8.28
CA THR A 121 12.91 -28.18 8.22
C THR A 121 14.38 -28.56 8.00
N LEU A 122 14.91 -29.52 8.77
CA LEU A 122 16.29 -29.98 8.63
C LEU A 122 16.55 -30.60 7.25
N VAL A 123 15.66 -31.49 6.80
CA VAL A 123 15.75 -32.14 5.49
C VAL A 123 15.71 -31.11 4.36
N SER A 124 14.86 -30.09 4.47
CA SER A 124 14.76 -29.04 3.46
C SER A 124 16.03 -28.19 3.36
N ILE A 125 16.61 -27.79 4.51
CA ILE A 125 17.84 -26.99 4.53
C ILE A 125 19.00 -27.83 3.98
N ALA A 126 19.12 -29.10 4.40
CA ALA A 126 20.14 -30.01 3.89
C ALA A 126 20.00 -30.22 2.37
N GLY A 127 18.77 -30.42 1.87
CA GLY A 127 18.50 -30.55 0.44
C GLY A 127 18.92 -29.33 -0.37
N ALA A 128 18.69 -28.12 0.15
CA ALA A 128 19.17 -26.90 -0.47
C ALA A 128 20.71 -26.85 -0.55
N PHE A 129 21.42 -27.18 0.53
CA PHE A 129 22.89 -27.25 0.49
C PHE A 129 23.40 -28.26 -0.54
N VAL A 130 22.78 -29.44 -0.63
CA VAL A 130 23.16 -30.44 -1.63
C VAL A 130 22.98 -29.88 -3.05
N VAL A 131 21.87 -29.23 -3.34
CA VAL A 131 21.61 -28.69 -4.69
C VAL A 131 22.56 -27.55 -5.07
N VAL A 132 22.96 -26.68 -4.13
CA VAL A 132 23.95 -25.63 -4.40
C VAL A 132 25.34 -26.22 -4.62
N LEU A 133 25.77 -27.12 -3.73
CA LEU A 133 27.16 -27.58 -3.66
C LEU A 133 27.45 -28.75 -4.62
N TYR A 134 26.45 -29.55 -4.96
CA TYR A 134 26.61 -30.71 -5.83
C TYR A 134 26.18 -30.41 -7.27
N LYS A 135 27.18 -30.20 -8.13
CA LYS A 135 26.98 -30.16 -9.58
C LYS A 135 27.34 -31.52 -10.17
N GLY A 136 26.34 -32.39 -10.31
CA GLY A 136 26.50 -33.72 -10.90
C GLY A 136 26.79 -33.68 -12.41
N PRO A 137 27.25 -34.82 -12.98
CA PRO A 137 27.46 -34.94 -14.43
C PRO A 137 26.15 -34.76 -15.20
N ALA A 138 26.24 -34.22 -16.41
CA ALA A 138 25.08 -34.00 -17.26
C ALA A 138 24.45 -35.34 -17.67
N VAL A 139 23.22 -35.59 -17.25
CA VAL A 139 22.47 -36.83 -17.54
C VAL A 139 21.94 -36.84 -18.99
N ILE A 140 21.62 -35.66 -19.53
CA ILE A 140 21.14 -35.49 -20.90
C ILE A 140 21.94 -34.36 -21.55
N ARG A 141 22.78 -34.69 -22.54
CA ARG A 141 23.50 -33.71 -23.39
C ARG A 141 22.89 -33.71 -24.79
N THR A 142 22.20 -32.63 -25.15
CA THR A 142 21.99 -32.30 -26.56
C THR A 142 23.29 -31.72 -27.09
N VAL A 143 23.92 -32.41 -28.04
CA VAL A 143 25.24 -32.03 -28.59
C VAL A 143 25.10 -30.74 -29.38
N SER A 144 25.73 -29.67 -28.91
CA SER A 144 26.09 -28.51 -29.75
C SER A 144 27.61 -28.47 -29.87
N PRO A 145 28.17 -28.33 -31.08
CA PRO A 145 29.61 -28.32 -31.25
C PRO A 145 30.17 -26.95 -30.88
N SER A 146 31.30 -27.00 -30.16
CA SER A 146 32.43 -26.05 -30.16
C SER A 146 32.68 -25.16 -28.93
N ILE A 147 34.00 -25.10 -28.62
CA ILE A 147 34.80 -24.07 -27.95
C ILE A 147 35.19 -24.28 -26.47
N ARG A 148 36.49 -24.62 -26.31
CA ARG A 148 37.47 -24.46 -25.20
C ARG A 148 36.94 -24.56 -23.73
N PRO A 149 37.26 -25.65 -22.99
CA PRO A 149 36.63 -25.95 -21.69
C PRO A 149 37.13 -25.16 -20.46
N ASN A 150 38.43 -24.85 -20.35
CA ASN A 150 38.99 -24.61 -19.00
C ASN A 150 38.66 -23.25 -18.36
N ALA A 151 38.43 -22.18 -19.13
CA ALA A 151 38.05 -20.85 -18.57
C ALA A 151 36.52 -20.67 -18.44
N LEU A 152 35.76 -21.41 -19.25
CA LEU A 152 34.30 -21.38 -19.20
C LEU A 152 33.78 -22.17 -17.98
N GLU A 153 34.46 -23.25 -17.57
CA GLU A 153 34.01 -24.07 -16.44
C GLU A 153 34.04 -23.32 -15.09
N SER A 154 35.10 -22.54 -14.81
CA SER A 154 35.23 -21.78 -13.56
C SER A 154 34.18 -20.67 -13.45
N SER A 155 33.97 -19.92 -14.54
CA SER A 155 32.93 -18.89 -14.62
C SER A 155 31.51 -19.49 -14.52
N THR A 156 31.28 -20.65 -15.12
CA THR A 156 30.00 -21.37 -15.02
C THR A 156 29.73 -21.86 -13.60
N GLN A 157 30.75 -22.27 -12.84
CA GLN A 157 30.60 -22.69 -11.45
C GLN A 157 30.36 -21.51 -10.50
N ALA A 158 31.04 -20.38 -10.71
CA ALA A 158 30.80 -19.15 -9.95
C ALA A 158 29.38 -18.62 -10.16
N ASN A 159 28.90 -18.60 -11.41
CA ASN A 159 27.53 -18.21 -11.74
C ASN A 159 26.49 -19.14 -11.11
N TRP A 160 26.74 -20.46 -11.10
CA TRP A 160 25.86 -21.43 -10.46
C TRP A 160 25.72 -21.19 -8.95
N ALA A 161 26.84 -21.02 -8.24
CA ALA A 161 26.83 -20.77 -6.81
C ALA A 161 26.16 -19.44 -6.47
N LEU A 162 26.42 -18.39 -7.25
CA LEU A 162 25.75 -17.09 -7.11
C LEU A 162 24.24 -17.21 -7.37
N GLY A 163 23.83 -17.97 -8.39
CA GLY A 163 22.43 -18.25 -8.68
C GLY A 163 21.72 -18.96 -7.53
N GLY A 164 22.36 -19.98 -6.94
CA GLY A 164 21.87 -20.66 -5.74
C GLY A 164 21.76 -19.73 -4.52
N ALA A 165 22.73 -18.85 -4.31
CA ALA A 165 22.70 -17.86 -3.21
C ALA A 165 21.57 -16.83 -3.39
N LEU A 166 21.35 -16.33 -4.60
CA LEU A 166 20.25 -15.42 -4.91
C LEU A 166 18.88 -16.09 -4.73
N LEU A 167 18.75 -17.35 -5.13
CA LEU A 167 17.53 -18.14 -4.89
C LEU A 167 17.29 -18.38 -3.40
N ALA A 168 18.33 -18.70 -2.63
CA ALA A 168 18.19 -18.86 -1.19
C ALA A 168 17.74 -17.54 -0.53
N ALA A 169 18.33 -16.40 -0.94
CA ALA A 169 17.91 -15.09 -0.47
C ALA A 169 16.45 -14.78 -0.85
N ASP A 170 16.03 -15.08 -2.08
CA ASP A 170 14.63 -14.95 -2.51
C ASP A 170 13.69 -15.74 -1.59
N TYR A 171 13.90 -17.04 -1.39
CA TYR A 171 12.99 -17.85 -0.57
C TYR A 171 13.00 -17.51 0.93
N VAL A 172 14.11 -16.95 1.45
CA VAL A 172 14.12 -16.32 2.78
C VAL A 172 13.24 -15.06 2.78
N LEU A 173 13.37 -14.19 1.78
CA LEU A 173 12.53 -13.00 1.65
C LEU A 173 11.04 -13.36 1.46
N VAL A 174 10.71 -14.41 0.70
CA VAL A 174 9.35 -14.94 0.57
C VAL A 174 8.81 -15.42 1.93
N SER A 175 9.64 -16.05 2.75
CA SER A 175 9.25 -16.50 4.08
C SER A 175 8.97 -15.32 5.03
N ILE A 176 9.82 -14.28 4.99
CA ILE A 176 9.57 -13.02 5.71
C ILE A 176 8.27 -12.37 5.24
N TRP A 177 8.03 -12.38 3.92
CA TRP A 177 6.80 -11.88 3.33
C TRP A 177 5.56 -12.59 3.88
N TYR A 178 5.55 -13.93 4.00
CA TYR A 178 4.42 -14.66 4.59
C TYR A 178 4.14 -14.26 6.04
N ILE A 179 5.18 -14.07 6.85
CA ILE A 179 5.03 -13.64 8.24
C ILE A 179 4.47 -12.22 8.31
N LEU A 180 5.05 -11.29 7.54
CA LEU A 180 4.58 -9.91 7.46
C LEU A 180 3.13 -9.86 6.97
N GLN A 181 2.79 -10.64 5.94
CA GLN A 181 1.44 -10.73 5.40
C GLN A 181 0.44 -11.23 6.45
N ALA A 182 0.79 -12.28 7.20
CA ALA A 182 -0.06 -12.83 8.25
C ALA A 182 -0.32 -11.85 9.40
N GLN A 183 0.65 -10.98 9.72
CA GLN A 183 0.47 -9.91 10.70
C GLN A 183 -0.30 -8.73 10.13
N LEU A 184 0.01 -8.34 8.89
CA LEU A 184 -0.62 -7.21 8.21
C LEU A 184 -2.12 -7.44 8.02
N VAL A 185 -2.54 -8.65 7.62
CA VAL A 185 -3.97 -8.99 7.47
C VAL A 185 -4.75 -8.84 8.79
N LYS A 186 -4.08 -8.99 9.95
CA LYS A 186 -4.72 -8.78 11.26
C LYS A 186 -4.77 -7.31 11.67
N LEU A 187 -3.80 -6.52 11.23
CA LEU A 187 -3.65 -5.12 11.63
C LEU A 187 -4.37 -4.15 10.69
N TYR A 188 -4.44 -4.49 9.40
CA TYR A 188 -4.93 -3.59 8.37
C TYR A 188 -6.47 -3.63 8.32
N PRO A 189 -7.17 -2.53 8.69
CA PRO A 189 -8.62 -2.50 8.68
C PRO A 189 -9.16 -2.61 7.26
N ALA A 190 -10.28 -3.30 7.08
CA ALA A 190 -10.95 -3.44 5.79
C ALA A 190 -11.32 -2.06 5.19
N GLU A 191 -11.54 -1.07 6.05
CA GLU A 191 -11.85 0.31 5.71
C GLU A 191 -10.68 0.99 5.01
N ILE A 192 -9.45 0.84 5.51
CA ILE A 192 -8.26 1.46 4.89
C ILE A 192 -8.02 0.84 3.51
N MET A 193 -8.20 -0.49 3.39
CA MET A 193 -8.08 -1.18 2.11
C MET A 193 -9.15 -0.71 1.11
N LEU A 194 -10.39 -0.53 1.57
CA LEU A 194 -11.46 0.00 0.73
C LEU A 194 -11.15 1.42 0.24
N VAL A 195 -10.67 2.31 1.11
CA VAL A 195 -10.29 3.68 0.73
C VAL A 195 -9.07 3.70 -0.20
N PHE A 196 -8.11 2.79 -0.01
CA PHE A 196 -6.99 2.61 -0.93
C PHE A 196 -7.48 2.24 -2.34
N PHE A 197 -8.30 1.19 -2.47
CA PHE A 197 -8.82 0.78 -3.78
C PHE A 197 -9.71 1.84 -4.41
N TYR A 198 -10.55 2.51 -3.61
CA TYR A 198 -11.33 3.64 -4.05
C TYR A 198 -10.47 4.77 -4.64
N SER A 199 -9.42 5.19 -3.90
CA SER A 199 -8.50 6.25 -4.34
C SER A 199 -7.73 5.83 -5.59
N LEU A 200 -7.24 4.59 -5.62
CA LEU A 200 -6.50 4.04 -6.77
C LEU A 200 -7.38 4.01 -8.03
N SER A 201 -8.60 3.49 -7.92
CA SER A 201 -9.55 3.45 -9.02
C SER A 201 -9.90 4.85 -9.52
N LEU A 202 -10.10 5.80 -8.61
CA LEU A 202 -10.33 7.20 -8.98
C LEU A 202 -9.14 7.79 -9.71
N THR A 203 -7.90 7.59 -9.25
CA THR A 203 -6.71 8.07 -9.96
C THR A 203 -6.62 7.45 -11.35
N ILE A 204 -6.83 6.14 -11.50
CA ILE A 204 -6.75 5.45 -12.80
C ILE A 204 -7.80 6.00 -13.78
N VAL A 205 -9.05 6.15 -13.34
CA VAL A 205 -10.14 6.62 -14.20
C VAL A 205 -10.05 8.12 -14.49
N SER A 206 -9.68 8.93 -13.50
CA SER A 206 -9.58 10.38 -13.67
C SER A 206 -8.38 10.80 -14.50
N THR A 207 -7.26 10.06 -14.46
CA THR A 207 -6.05 10.40 -15.25
C THR A 207 -6.37 10.70 -16.72
N PRO A 208 -6.94 9.77 -17.51
CA PRO A 208 -7.24 10.04 -18.92
C PRO A 208 -8.26 11.17 -19.08
N VAL A 209 -9.29 11.23 -18.23
CA VAL A 209 -10.33 12.26 -18.28
C VAL A 209 -9.73 13.66 -18.06
N CYS A 210 -8.87 13.82 -17.07
CA CYS A 210 -8.22 15.09 -16.77
C CYS A 210 -7.26 15.52 -17.90
N PHE A 211 -6.48 14.60 -18.48
CA PHE A 211 -5.62 14.92 -19.63
C PHE A 211 -6.41 15.30 -20.89
N LEU A 212 -7.62 14.75 -21.08
CA LEU A 212 -8.50 15.11 -22.19
C LEU A 212 -9.18 16.46 -21.98
N LEU A 213 -9.58 16.77 -20.75
CA LEU A 213 -10.31 18.00 -20.41
C LEU A 213 -9.40 19.20 -20.16
N GLU A 214 -8.16 18.99 -19.71
CA GLU A 214 -7.16 20.04 -19.54
C GLU A 214 -5.89 19.73 -20.36
N PRO A 215 -5.90 20.01 -21.68
CA PRO A 215 -4.76 19.72 -22.56
C PRO A 215 -3.56 20.63 -22.34
N ASN A 216 -3.73 21.76 -21.64
CA ASN A 216 -2.65 22.73 -21.46
C ASN A 216 -1.62 22.24 -20.44
N LEU A 217 -0.45 21.81 -20.92
CA LEU A 217 0.66 21.31 -20.09
C LEU A 217 1.17 22.32 -19.04
N ASP A 218 0.96 23.63 -19.23
CA ASP A 218 1.35 24.63 -18.23
C ASP A 218 0.49 24.56 -16.96
N ALA A 219 -0.76 24.11 -17.05
CA ALA A 219 -1.64 23.90 -15.89
C ALA A 219 -1.13 22.77 -14.97
N TRP A 220 -0.38 21.82 -15.54
CA TRP A 220 0.18 20.65 -14.84
C TRP A 220 1.52 20.92 -14.16
N LYS A 221 2.15 22.08 -14.44
CA LYS A 221 3.41 22.48 -13.82
C LYS A 221 3.17 22.90 -12.38
N MET A 222 3.56 22.06 -11.42
CA MET A 222 3.47 22.39 -10.00
C MET A 222 4.40 23.53 -9.63
N LYS A 223 3.82 24.59 -9.09
CA LYS A 223 4.53 25.69 -8.43
C LYS A 223 4.37 25.55 -6.92
N ALA A 224 5.39 25.90 -6.15
CA ALA A 224 5.32 25.92 -4.69
C ALA A 224 4.49 27.13 -4.20
N ASN A 225 3.18 27.05 -4.38
CA ASN A 225 2.22 28.11 -4.05
C ASN A 225 1.01 27.53 -3.26
N ILE A 226 -0.01 28.36 -3.02
CA ILE A 226 -1.22 27.93 -2.31
C ILE A 226 -1.92 26.73 -2.98
N GLY A 227 -1.76 26.56 -4.29
CA GLY A 227 -2.32 25.43 -5.01
C GLY A 227 -1.67 24.11 -4.64
N LEU A 228 -0.34 24.08 -4.49
CA LEU A 228 0.36 22.90 -3.98
C LEU A 228 -0.06 22.57 -2.54
N ALA A 229 -0.18 23.60 -1.68
CA ALA A 229 -0.66 23.41 -0.31
C ALA A 229 -2.09 22.85 -0.27
N ALA A 230 -2.97 23.34 -1.16
CA ALA A 230 -4.33 22.83 -1.33
C ALA A 230 -4.34 21.36 -1.74
N ILE A 231 -3.54 20.99 -2.73
CA ILE A 231 -3.41 19.61 -3.23
C ILE A 231 -2.91 18.67 -2.11
N LEU A 232 -1.87 19.07 -1.38
CA LEU A 232 -1.33 18.27 -0.27
C LEU A 232 -2.35 18.10 0.86
N TYR A 233 -3.02 19.18 1.26
CA TYR A 233 -4.07 19.13 2.28
C TYR A 233 -5.25 18.26 1.84
N SER A 234 -5.65 18.38 0.58
CA SER A 234 -6.71 17.58 -0.03
C SER A 234 -6.38 16.09 -0.05
N GLY A 235 -5.17 15.71 -0.47
CA GLY A 235 -4.76 14.30 -0.52
C GLY A 235 -4.58 13.69 0.87
N ILE A 236 -3.87 14.38 1.75
CA ILE A 236 -3.53 13.84 3.08
C ILE A 236 -4.75 13.87 4.01
N VAL A 237 -5.40 15.02 4.12
CA VAL A 237 -6.44 15.25 5.13
C VAL A 237 -7.83 14.94 4.56
N GLY A 238 -8.15 15.46 3.36
CA GLY A 238 -9.47 15.25 2.77
C GLY A 238 -9.71 13.79 2.34
N SER A 239 -8.91 13.35 1.38
CA SER A 239 -9.10 12.10 0.66
C SER A 239 -8.59 10.89 1.45
N SER A 240 -7.42 10.96 2.10
CA SER A 240 -6.93 9.83 2.90
C SER A 240 -7.59 9.75 4.27
N PHE A 241 -7.41 10.76 5.12
CA PHE A 241 -7.94 10.75 6.49
C PHE A 241 -9.48 10.86 6.51
N GLY A 242 -10.04 11.87 5.83
CA GLY A 242 -11.47 12.16 5.86
C GLY A 242 -12.34 11.03 5.33
N ILE A 243 -11.98 10.42 4.20
CA ILE A 243 -12.71 9.27 3.64
C ILE A 243 -12.53 8.02 4.50
N THR A 244 -11.34 7.79 5.08
CA THR A 244 -11.12 6.67 6.02
C THR A 244 -12.02 6.79 7.23
N VAL A 245 -12.10 7.97 7.85
CA VAL A 245 -12.97 8.19 9.01
C VAL A 245 -14.46 8.10 8.64
N HIS A 246 -14.87 8.62 7.47
CA HIS A 246 -16.23 8.41 6.96
C HIS A 246 -16.53 6.91 6.83
N THR A 247 -15.67 6.16 6.14
CA THR A 247 -15.82 4.73 5.90
C THR A 247 -15.89 3.94 7.21
N TRP A 248 -15.01 4.27 8.16
CA TRP A 248 -15.04 3.71 9.51
C TRP A 248 -16.34 4.04 10.25
N GLY A 249 -16.82 5.28 10.18
CA GLY A 249 -18.10 5.64 10.77
C GLY A 249 -19.30 4.95 10.14
N LEU A 250 -19.27 4.76 8.81
CA LEU A 250 -20.27 3.96 8.09
C LEU A 250 -20.29 2.53 8.63
N HIS A 251 -19.12 1.93 8.84
CA HIS A 251 -18.99 0.57 9.38
C HIS A 251 -19.49 0.48 10.83
N VAL A 252 -19.16 1.46 11.69
CA VAL A 252 -19.46 1.38 13.14
C VAL A 252 -20.87 1.85 13.50
N LYS A 253 -21.38 2.90 12.84
CA LYS A 253 -22.64 3.59 13.21
C LYS A 253 -23.69 3.61 12.10
N GLY A 254 -23.30 3.32 10.86
CA GLY A 254 -24.19 3.31 9.71
C GLY A 254 -24.30 4.66 8.98
N PRO A 255 -24.94 4.66 7.79
CA PRO A 255 -24.98 5.80 6.88
C PRO A 255 -25.72 7.03 7.41
N VAL A 256 -26.82 6.82 8.13
CA VAL A 256 -27.62 7.93 8.67
C VAL A 256 -26.84 8.71 9.72
N TYR A 257 -26.08 8.02 10.58
CA TYR A 257 -25.24 8.65 11.60
C TYR A 257 -24.16 9.52 10.97
N VAL A 258 -23.50 9.06 9.90
CA VAL A 258 -22.48 9.86 9.22
C VAL A 258 -23.12 11.07 8.53
N ALA A 259 -24.25 10.88 7.84
CA ALA A 259 -24.93 11.95 7.13
C ALA A 259 -25.45 13.09 8.04
N MET A 260 -25.77 12.80 9.30
CA MET A 260 -26.30 13.81 10.23
C MET A 260 -25.30 14.92 10.57
N PHE A 261 -24.01 14.73 10.29
CA PHE A 261 -22.98 15.75 10.48
C PHE A 261 -22.90 16.75 9.31
N ARG A 262 -23.53 16.47 8.16
CA ARG A 262 -23.48 17.36 6.98
C ARG A 262 -23.99 18.79 7.25
N PRO A 263 -25.09 19.02 7.98
CA PRO A 263 -25.52 20.39 8.28
C PRO A 263 -24.50 21.20 9.09
N LEU A 264 -23.64 20.55 9.88
CA LEU A 264 -22.58 21.21 10.63
C LEU A 264 -21.56 21.86 9.68
N SER A 265 -21.28 21.25 8.53
CA SER A 265 -20.34 21.77 7.55
C SER A 265 -20.77 23.14 7.02
N ILE A 266 -22.08 23.40 6.92
CA ILE A 266 -22.63 24.70 6.48
C ILE A 266 -22.25 25.79 7.48
N ALA A 267 -22.44 25.54 8.78
CA ALA A 267 -22.13 26.50 9.83
C ALA A 267 -20.62 26.77 9.90
N ILE A 268 -19.79 25.73 9.85
CA ILE A 268 -18.33 25.87 9.83
C ILE A 268 -17.90 26.62 8.57
N ALA A 269 -18.50 26.34 7.40
CA ALA A 269 -18.13 26.96 6.13
C ALA A 269 -18.42 28.45 6.13
N ALA A 270 -19.58 28.86 6.63
CA ALA A 270 -19.92 30.27 6.77
C ALA A 270 -18.89 31.02 7.63
N ILE A 271 -18.47 30.43 8.76
CA ILE A 271 -17.45 31.02 9.64
C ILE A 271 -16.09 31.09 8.93
N MET A 272 -15.65 30.00 8.30
CA MET A 272 -14.36 29.93 7.61
C MET A 272 -14.30 30.90 6.41
N SER A 273 -15.39 31.02 5.64
CA SER A 273 -15.50 31.96 4.52
C SER A 273 -15.35 33.42 4.96
N VAL A 274 -16.01 33.82 6.06
CA VAL A 274 -15.86 35.18 6.60
C VAL A 274 -14.43 35.45 7.05
N ILE A 275 -13.83 34.52 7.80
CA ILE A 275 -12.50 34.71 8.41
C ILE A 275 -11.39 34.70 7.35
N PHE A 276 -11.43 33.75 6.40
CA PHE A 276 -10.32 33.49 5.49
C PHE A 276 -10.50 34.05 4.08
N LEU A 277 -11.74 34.15 3.59
CA LEU A 277 -12.04 34.71 2.26
C LEU A 277 -12.54 36.15 2.32
N GLY A 278 -12.96 36.62 3.51
CA GLY A 278 -13.56 37.95 3.66
C GLY A 278 -14.98 38.04 3.09
N ASP A 279 -15.66 36.90 2.95
CA ASP A 279 -17.03 36.86 2.43
C ASP A 279 -18.00 37.62 3.36
N THR A 280 -18.99 38.29 2.77
CA THR A 280 -20.09 38.92 3.51
C THR A 280 -21.26 37.95 3.62
N LEU A 281 -21.67 37.60 4.84
CA LEU A 281 -22.83 36.73 5.07
C LEU A 281 -24.12 37.54 5.00
N TYR A 282 -25.03 37.12 4.12
CA TYR A 282 -26.36 37.71 4.00
C TYR A 282 -27.39 36.82 4.71
N LEU A 283 -28.20 37.40 5.58
CA LEU A 283 -29.28 36.68 6.26
C LEU A 283 -30.44 36.46 5.28
N GLY A 284 -30.58 35.23 4.77
CA GLY A 284 -31.75 34.75 4.02
C GLY A 284 -32.17 35.64 2.83
N ARG A 285 -31.56 35.45 1.65
CA ARG A 285 -32.08 36.08 0.43
C ARG A 285 -33.19 35.20 -0.17
N TYR A 286 -34.45 35.53 0.11
CA TYR A 286 -35.57 35.07 -0.73
C TYR A 286 -35.53 35.88 -2.04
N GLY A 287 -34.65 35.49 -2.95
CA GLY A 287 -34.49 36.12 -4.25
C GLY A 287 -35.02 35.23 -5.36
N PHE A 288 -36.26 35.47 -5.79
CA PHE A 288 -36.65 35.18 -7.17
C PHE A 288 -35.61 35.84 -8.08
N VAL A 289 -34.89 35.04 -8.85
CA VAL A 289 -33.96 35.51 -9.87
C VAL A 289 -34.78 36.17 -10.96
N THR A 290 -34.93 37.50 -10.92
CA THR A 290 -35.21 38.27 -12.13
C THR A 290 -33.87 38.70 -12.71
N ALA A 291 -33.51 38.04 -13.82
CA ALA A 291 -32.41 38.41 -14.67
C ALA A 291 -32.58 39.85 -15.19
N ARG A 292 -31.53 40.66 -15.06
CA ARG A 292 -31.12 41.66 -16.04
C ARG A 292 -29.61 41.76 -16.03
#